data_AF-A0A1S9CT15-F1
#
_entry.id   AF-A0A1S9CT15-F1
#
_cell.length_a   1.000
_cell.length_b   1.000
_cell.length_c   1.000
_cell.angle_alpha   90.00
_cell.angle_beta   90.00
_cell.angle_gamma   90.00
#
_symmetry.space_group_name_H-M   'P 1'
#
loop_
_entity.id
_entity.type
_entity.pdbx_description
1 polymer ?
#
loop_
_entity_poly.entity_id
_entity_poly.type
_entity_poly.pdbx_seq_one_letter_code
_entity_poly.pdbx_strand_id
1 'polypeptide(L)'
;MPIIKNLLKSPFIFILFVISLLTVYTFCVRFYLPIMPNVTIKISPVNYNAELQQISFSLDYPIDDYYFLVYEESLEQNWLYFNLETYNNLEISRLFVPDYIEKYVLFEGDKTVSEFHFDIQSKYALSYMATKEYIFHLQLIVPYRFWFFPVFYYTTHYTFYVEPLI
;
A
#
# COMPACT_ATOMS: atom_id res chain seq x y z
N MET A 1 41.31 7.11 21.40
CA MET A 1 41.58 8.09 20.31
C MET A 1 42.79 7.78 19.39
N PRO A 2 43.94 7.21 19.82
CA PRO A 2 45.10 7.02 18.93
C PRO A 2 44.96 5.86 17.91
N ILE A 3 44.14 4.85 18.22
CA ILE A 3 43.93 3.67 17.38
C ILE A 3 43.19 4.02 16.07
N ILE A 4 42.20 4.91 16.14
CA ILE A 4 41.39 5.34 14.99
C ILE A 4 42.25 6.11 13.96
N LYS A 5 43.21 6.91 14.42
CA LYS A 5 44.11 7.68 13.55
C LYS A 5 45.08 6.81 12.75
N ASN A 6 45.49 5.66 13.27
CA ASN A 6 46.38 4.75 12.55
C ASN A 6 45.62 3.82 11.58
N LEU A 7 44.35 3.50 11.88
CA LEU A 7 43.48 2.74 10.98
C LEU A 7 43.24 3.46 9.63
N LEU A 8 43.11 4.78 9.66
CA LEU A 8 42.83 5.62 8.49
C LEU A 8 44.06 5.90 7.59
N LYS A 9 45.27 5.56 8.03
CA LYS A 9 46.51 5.81 7.27
C LYS A 9 46.89 4.68 6.32
N SER A 10 46.40 3.47 6.55
CA SER A 10 46.62 2.33 5.64
C SER A 10 45.45 2.25 4.67
N PRO A 11 45.66 2.47 3.35
CA PRO A 11 44.58 2.45 2.37
C PRO A 11 43.88 1.08 2.33
N PHE A 12 44.63 -0.01 2.56
CA PHE A 12 44.08 -1.36 2.62
C PHE A 12 43.12 -1.55 3.81
N ILE A 13 43.52 -1.10 5.01
CA ILE A 13 42.69 -1.22 6.22
C ILE A 13 41.44 -0.34 6.09
N PHE A 14 41.59 0.85 5.51
CA PHE A 14 40.46 1.73 5.23
C PHE A 14 39.46 1.10 4.26
N ILE A 15 39.91 0.53 3.15
CA ILE A 15 39.04 -0.17 2.19
C ILE A 15 38.31 -1.33 2.87
N LEU A 16 39.03 -2.14 3.66
CA LEU A 16 38.44 -3.29 4.35
C LEU A 16 37.38 -2.85 5.39
N PHE A 17 37.64 -1.74 6.09
CA PHE A 17 36.66 -1.12 6.99
C PHE A 17 35.41 -0.64 6.24
N VAL A 18 35.57 0.03 5.09
CA VAL A 18 34.45 0.47 4.26
C VAL A 18 33.63 -0.72 3.77
N ILE A 19 34.28 -1.79 3.27
CA ILE A 19 33.60 -3.02 2.83
C ILE A 19 32.84 -3.67 3.99
N SER A 20 33.46 -3.78 5.17
CA SER A 20 32.82 -4.34 6.35
C SER A 20 31.59 -3.52 6.76
N LEU A 21 31.70 -2.19 6.76
CA LEU A 21 30.59 -1.29 7.10
C LEU A 21 29.45 -1.43 6.09
N LEU A 22 29.75 -1.46 4.78
CA LEU A 22 28.75 -1.72 3.74
C LEU A 22 28.12 -3.11 3.85
N THR A 23 28.88 -4.12 4.26
CA THR A 23 28.38 -5.51 4.41
C THR A 23 27.43 -5.64 5.60
N VAL A 24 27.81 -5.10 6.76
CA VAL A 24 26.94 -5.06 7.94
C VAL A 24 25.68 -4.27 7.61
N TYR A 25 25.82 -3.13 6.95
CA TYR A 25 24.70 -2.28 6.59
C TYR A 25 23.75 -2.95 5.59
N THR A 26 24.25 -3.56 4.52
CA THR A 26 23.42 -4.29 3.53
C THR A 26 22.71 -5.47 4.17
N PHE A 27 23.35 -6.14 5.13
CA PHE A 27 22.72 -7.17 5.94
C PHE A 27 21.58 -6.57 6.78
N CYS A 28 21.83 -5.49 7.53
CA CYS A 28 20.81 -4.83 8.35
C CYS A 28 19.60 -4.37 7.53
N VAL A 29 19.81 -3.73 6.37
CA VAL A 29 18.71 -3.26 5.49
C VAL A 29 17.88 -4.44 4.97
N ARG A 30 18.53 -5.53 4.54
CA ARG A 30 17.83 -6.71 4.00
C ARG A 30 16.90 -7.37 5.02
N PHE A 31 17.26 -7.32 6.30
CA PHE A 31 16.47 -7.91 7.38
C PHE A 31 15.66 -6.87 8.17
N TYR A 32 15.70 -5.61 7.78
CA TYR A 32 14.87 -4.59 8.39
C TYR A 32 13.43 -4.78 7.94
N LEU A 33 12.57 -5.05 8.90
CA LEU A 33 11.12 -5.05 8.75
C LEU A 33 10.59 -3.91 9.60
N PRO A 34 10.09 -2.81 9.00
CA PRO A 34 9.44 -1.77 9.77
C PRO A 34 8.19 -2.34 10.43
N ILE A 35 7.81 -1.76 11.56
CA ILE A 35 6.49 -2.01 12.13
C ILE A 35 5.50 -1.39 11.16
N MET A 36 4.60 -2.21 10.61
CA MET A 36 3.55 -1.79 9.69
C MET A 36 2.24 -1.61 10.46
N PRO A 37 1.42 -0.62 10.10
CA PRO A 37 0.16 -0.37 10.79
C PRO A 37 -0.86 -1.41 10.33
N ASN A 38 -1.82 -1.69 11.18
CA ASN A 38 -2.96 -2.48 10.77
C ASN A 38 -4.01 -1.59 10.13
N VAL A 39 -4.60 -2.09 9.05
CA VAL A 39 -5.71 -1.41 8.38
C VAL A 39 -7.02 -1.95 8.92
N THR A 40 -7.86 -1.06 9.42
CA THR A 40 -9.26 -1.36 9.71
C THR A 40 -10.10 -1.00 8.50
N ILE A 41 -10.88 -1.96 8.02
CA ILE A 41 -11.78 -1.80 6.87
C ILE A 41 -13.21 -1.78 7.39
N LYS A 42 -13.98 -0.75 7.04
CA LYS A 42 -15.41 -0.64 7.36
C LYS A 42 -16.19 -0.47 6.07
N ILE A 43 -17.25 -1.25 5.91
CA ILE A 43 -18.18 -1.14 4.78
C ILE A 43 -19.50 -0.68 5.37
N SER A 44 -20.09 0.37 4.81
CA SER A 44 -21.33 0.95 5.32
C SER A 44 -22.25 1.35 4.17
N PRO A 45 -23.57 1.16 4.28
CA PRO A 45 -24.51 1.64 3.28
C PRO A 45 -24.57 3.17 3.30
N VAL A 46 -24.75 3.78 2.12
CA VAL A 46 -24.89 5.24 2.01
C VAL A 46 -26.37 5.61 2.19
N ASN A 47 -26.67 6.39 3.24
CA ASN A 47 -28.04 6.66 3.71
C ASN A 47 -29.04 7.20 2.65
N TYR A 48 -28.56 7.80 1.56
CA TYR A 48 -29.39 8.42 0.53
C TYR A 48 -29.41 7.66 -0.80
N ASN A 49 -28.66 6.56 -0.94
CA ASN A 49 -28.67 5.73 -2.14
C ASN A 49 -28.46 4.26 -1.78
N ALA A 50 -29.53 3.47 -1.92
CA ALA A 50 -29.53 2.04 -1.62
C ALA A 50 -28.61 1.20 -2.52
N GLU A 51 -28.12 1.77 -3.62
CA GLU A 51 -27.18 1.13 -4.55
C GLU A 51 -25.71 1.52 -4.28
N LEU A 52 -25.45 2.41 -3.31
CA LEU A 52 -24.11 2.84 -2.93
C LEU A 52 -23.68 2.25 -1.59
N GLN A 53 -22.48 1.70 -1.58
CA GLN A 53 -21.76 1.35 -0.35
C GLN A 53 -20.51 2.22 -0.25
N GLN A 54 -20.27 2.73 0.95
CA GLN A 54 -19.05 3.43 1.29
C GLN A 54 -18.09 2.46 1.96
N ILE A 55 -16.87 2.42 1.45
CA ILE A 55 -15.76 1.69 2.04
C ILE A 55 -14.83 2.69 2.69
N SER A 56 -14.55 2.47 3.97
CA SER A 56 -13.68 3.29 4.79
C SER A 56 -12.45 2.51 5.24
N PHE A 57 -11.27 3.13 5.15
CA PHE A 57 -10.02 2.59 5.65
C PHE A 57 -9.42 3.51 6.69
N SER A 58 -8.95 2.94 7.80
CA SER A 58 -8.20 3.68 8.81
C SER A 58 -6.99 2.89 9.29
N LEU A 59 -5.90 3.59 9.59
CA LEU A 59 -4.71 3.02 10.22
C LEU A 59 -4.84 3.03 11.74
N ASP A 60 -4.30 2.01 12.42
CA ASP A 60 -4.26 1.95 13.88
C ASP A 60 -3.28 2.97 14.51
N TYR A 61 -2.30 3.45 13.75
CA TYR A 61 -1.45 4.60 14.10
C TYR A 61 -1.00 5.37 12.84
N PRO A 62 -0.69 6.69 12.98
CA PRO A 62 -0.31 7.53 11.84
C PRO A 62 1.08 7.18 11.31
N ILE A 63 1.26 7.32 9.99
CA ILE A 63 2.52 7.11 9.27
C ILE A 63 2.81 8.30 8.38
N ASP A 64 4.09 8.69 8.29
CA ASP A 64 4.50 9.89 7.55
C ASP A 64 4.03 9.89 6.10
N ASP A 65 4.29 8.82 5.34
CA ASP A 65 3.87 8.67 3.95
C ASP A 65 3.40 7.22 3.71
N TYR A 66 2.29 7.04 3.00
CA TYR A 66 1.81 5.72 2.59
C TYR A 66 0.86 5.80 1.39
N TYR A 67 0.60 4.63 0.81
CA TYR A 67 -0.38 4.48 -0.26
C TYR A 67 -1.32 3.32 0.04
N PHE A 68 -2.59 3.49 -0.32
CA PHE A 68 -3.55 2.39 -0.40
C PHE A 68 -3.85 2.09 -1.87
N LEU A 69 -3.51 0.88 -2.29
CA LEU A 69 -3.89 0.35 -3.59
C LEU A 69 -5.07 -0.61 -3.42
N VAL A 70 -6.18 -0.33 -4.10
CA VAL A 70 -7.40 -1.15 -4.06
C VAL A 70 -7.75 -1.64 -5.45
N TYR A 71 -8.07 -2.92 -5.58
CA TYR A 71 -8.57 -3.51 -6.81
C TYR A 71 -9.48 -4.72 -6.54
N GLU A 72 -10.34 -5.05 -7.50
CA GLU A 72 -11.23 -6.22 -7.44
C GLU A 72 -10.52 -7.46 -8.01
N GLU A 73 -10.74 -8.66 -7.45
CA GLU A 73 -10.10 -9.92 -7.88
C GLU A 73 -10.63 -10.47 -9.25
N SER A 74 -11.29 -9.67 -10.10
CA SER A 74 -11.94 -10.19 -11.31
C SER A 74 -11.14 -10.01 -12.60
N LEU A 75 -10.78 -11.12 -13.25
CA LEU A 75 -10.07 -11.17 -14.53
C LEU A 75 -10.92 -10.81 -15.76
N GLU A 76 -12.25 -10.88 -15.67
CA GLU A 76 -13.13 -10.81 -16.85
C GLU A 76 -14.18 -9.70 -16.80
N GLN A 77 -14.53 -9.19 -15.60
CA GLN A 77 -15.63 -8.24 -15.46
C GLN A 77 -15.32 -7.31 -14.27
N ASN A 78 -15.10 -6.03 -14.55
CA ASN A 78 -14.96 -4.99 -13.52
C ASN A 78 -16.37 -4.54 -13.11
N TRP A 79 -16.87 -4.97 -11.94
CA TRP A 79 -18.28 -4.85 -11.57
C TRP A 79 -18.61 -3.58 -10.81
N LEU A 80 -17.64 -2.99 -10.13
CA LEU A 80 -17.86 -1.83 -9.26
C LEU A 80 -17.13 -0.60 -9.84
N TYR A 81 -17.89 0.49 -10.02
CA TYR A 81 -17.33 1.80 -10.34
C TYR A 81 -16.89 2.48 -9.05
N PHE A 82 -15.62 2.86 -9.00
CA PHE A 82 -15.15 3.81 -8.01
C PHE A 82 -15.71 5.19 -8.41
N ASN A 83 -16.54 5.79 -7.58
CA ASN A 83 -17.19 7.06 -7.90
C ASN A 83 -16.25 8.27 -7.73
N LEU A 84 -14.94 8.04 -7.75
CA LEU A 84 -13.90 9.05 -7.63
C LEU A 84 -12.82 8.76 -8.69
N GLU A 85 -12.43 9.79 -9.44
CA GLU A 85 -11.34 9.76 -10.43
C GLU A 85 -9.94 9.73 -9.75
N THR A 86 -9.77 8.98 -8.66
CA THR A 86 -8.62 9.14 -7.78
C THR A 86 -7.39 8.42 -8.33
N TYR A 87 -6.45 9.22 -8.86
CA TYR A 87 -5.05 8.96 -9.17
C TYR A 87 -4.73 7.66 -9.95
N ASN A 88 -5.35 7.52 -11.13
CA ASN A 88 -4.94 6.56 -12.16
C ASN A 88 -3.61 6.94 -12.86
N ASN A 89 -2.55 7.37 -12.15
CA ASN A 89 -1.26 7.62 -12.84
C ASN A 89 -0.02 7.87 -11.94
N LEU A 90 0.06 7.32 -10.73
CA LEU A 90 1.32 7.42 -9.99
C LEU A 90 2.28 6.31 -10.46
N GLU A 91 3.56 6.62 -10.63
CA GLU A 91 4.56 5.63 -11.05
C GLU A 91 4.58 4.38 -10.15
N ILE A 92 4.20 4.55 -8.88
CA ILE A 92 4.09 3.47 -7.91
C ILE A 92 3.04 2.43 -8.30
N SER A 93 1.95 2.80 -8.99
CA SER A 93 0.95 1.82 -9.41
C SER A 93 1.52 0.80 -10.40
N ARG A 94 2.48 1.22 -11.26
CA ARG A 94 3.17 0.30 -12.19
C ARG A 94 4.02 -0.75 -11.49
N LEU A 95 4.38 -0.55 -10.23
CA LEU A 95 5.20 -1.49 -9.45
C LEU A 95 4.36 -2.53 -8.70
N PHE A 96 3.10 -2.22 -8.39
CA PHE A 96 2.27 -3.00 -7.47
C PHE A 96 0.95 -3.49 -8.06
N VAL A 97 0.41 -2.82 -9.08
CA VAL A 97 -0.80 -3.28 -9.76
C VAL A 97 -0.46 -4.51 -10.60
N PRO A 98 -1.14 -5.65 -10.41
CA PRO A 98 -0.96 -6.81 -11.28
C PRO A 98 -1.31 -6.48 -12.73
N ASP A 99 -0.54 -7.00 -13.69
CA ASP A 99 -0.68 -6.67 -15.13
C ASP A 99 -2.08 -6.97 -15.71
N TYR A 100 -2.85 -7.84 -15.07
CA TYR A 100 -4.21 -8.22 -15.49
C TYR A 100 -5.31 -7.31 -14.91
N ILE A 101 -4.98 -6.41 -13.98
CA ILE A 101 -5.93 -5.50 -13.35
C ILE A 101 -6.04 -4.22 -14.18
N GLU A 102 -7.21 -4.00 -14.77
CA GLU A 102 -7.48 -2.80 -15.57
C GLU A 102 -7.97 -1.61 -14.73
N LYS A 103 -8.68 -1.88 -13.62
CA LYS A 103 -9.26 -0.86 -12.75
C LYS A 103 -8.76 -1.02 -11.34
N TYR A 104 -8.20 0.05 -10.81
CA TYR A 104 -7.74 0.16 -9.45
C TYR A 104 -7.99 1.57 -8.94
N VAL A 105 -7.88 1.75 -7.63
CA VAL A 105 -7.76 3.08 -7.03
C VAL A 105 -6.50 3.11 -6.19
N LEU A 106 -5.78 4.22 -6.31
CA LEU A 106 -4.61 4.49 -5.50
C LEU A 106 -4.86 5.76 -4.70
N PHE A 107 -4.75 5.65 -3.38
CA PHE A 107 -4.82 6.77 -2.46
C PHE A 107 -3.43 7.04 -1.90
N GLU A 108 -3.04 8.30 -1.85
CA GLU A 108 -1.85 8.75 -1.12
C GLU A 108 -2.31 9.30 0.24
N GLY A 109 -1.57 8.94 1.27
CA GLY A 109 -1.84 9.35 2.64
C GLY A 109 -0.58 9.77 3.36
N ASP A 110 -0.79 10.56 4.40
CA ASP A 110 0.26 11.01 5.29
C ASP A 110 -0.19 10.92 6.76
N LYS A 111 0.66 11.37 7.67
CA LYS A 111 0.40 11.34 9.12
C LYS A 111 -0.83 12.13 9.56
N THR A 112 -1.34 13.03 8.72
CA THR A 112 -2.50 13.87 8.99
C THR A 112 -3.79 13.22 8.51
N VAL A 113 -3.71 12.32 7.52
CA VAL A 113 -4.86 11.57 7.03
C VAL A 113 -5.06 10.33 7.88
N SER A 114 -6.15 10.29 8.64
CA SER A 114 -6.49 9.18 9.52
C SER A 114 -7.49 8.20 8.93
N GLU A 115 -8.29 8.65 7.96
CA GLU A 115 -9.38 7.87 7.37
C GLU A 115 -9.56 8.21 5.89
N PHE A 116 -9.75 7.19 5.06
CA PHE A 116 -10.12 7.33 3.65
C PHE A 116 -11.46 6.72 3.42
N HIS A 117 -12.21 7.33 2.51
CA HIS A 117 -13.51 6.86 2.11
C HIS A 117 -13.60 6.89 0.59
N PHE A 118 -14.22 5.87 0.02
CA PHE A 118 -14.66 5.89 -1.36
C PHE A 118 -15.96 5.14 -1.49
N ASP A 119 -16.77 5.60 -2.45
CA ASP A 119 -18.04 4.99 -2.74
C ASP A 119 -17.88 4.03 -3.92
N ILE A 120 -18.48 2.87 -3.78
CA ILE A 120 -18.59 1.87 -4.85
C ILE A 120 -20.04 1.81 -5.32
N GLN A 121 -20.21 1.74 -6.64
CA GLN A 121 -21.52 1.53 -7.27
C GLN A 121 -21.47 0.35 -8.21
N SER A 122 -22.51 -0.48 -8.17
CA SER A 122 -22.68 -1.57 -9.13
C SER A 122 -22.86 -1.08 -10.56
N LYS A 123 -22.16 -1.71 -11.50
CA LYS A 123 -22.41 -1.54 -12.95
C LYS A 123 -23.73 -2.17 -13.41
N TYR A 124 -24.23 -3.19 -12.71
CA TYR A 124 -25.44 -3.93 -13.07
C TYR A 124 -26.52 -3.81 -11.98
N ALA A 125 -27.78 -4.05 -12.32
CA ALA A 125 -28.87 -3.99 -11.35
C ALA A 125 -28.64 -4.95 -10.16
N LEU A 126 -29.16 -4.58 -8.99
CA LEU A 126 -29.03 -5.32 -7.71
C LEU A 126 -29.32 -6.84 -7.84
N SER A 127 -30.26 -7.21 -8.70
CA SER A 127 -30.60 -8.63 -8.98
C SER A 127 -29.44 -9.46 -9.53
N TYR A 128 -28.45 -8.84 -10.17
CA TYR A 128 -27.26 -9.51 -10.71
C TYR A 128 -26.12 -9.60 -9.69
N MET A 129 -26.13 -8.74 -8.66
CA MET A 129 -25.16 -8.75 -7.56
C MET A 129 -25.49 -9.79 -6.50
N ALA A 130 -26.78 -10.09 -6.28
CA ALA A 130 -27.27 -11.00 -5.25
C ALA A 130 -26.71 -12.44 -5.32
N THR A 131 -26.03 -12.81 -6.42
CA THR A 131 -25.56 -14.18 -6.66
C THR A 131 -24.05 -14.36 -6.53
N LYS A 132 -23.27 -13.31 -6.21
CA LYS A 132 -21.81 -13.38 -6.15
C LYS A 132 -21.23 -12.54 -5.02
N GLU A 133 -20.25 -13.10 -4.30
CA GLU A 133 -19.40 -12.35 -3.38
C GLU A 133 -18.30 -11.62 -4.17
N TYR A 134 -18.16 -10.32 -3.92
CA TYR A 134 -17.14 -9.50 -4.57
C TYR A 134 -15.90 -9.45 -3.69
N ILE A 135 -14.79 -9.96 -4.21
CA ILE A 135 -13.52 -10.02 -3.50
C ILE A 135 -12.66 -8.84 -3.91
N PHE A 136 -12.16 -8.12 -2.90
CA PHE A 136 -11.30 -6.97 -3.06
C PHE A 136 -9.95 -7.20 -2.39
N HIS A 137 -8.93 -6.67 -3.03
CA HIS A 137 -7.59 -6.58 -2.52
C HIS A 137 -7.30 -5.15 -2.08
N LEU A 138 -6.72 -5.02 -0.90
CA LEU A 138 -6.17 -3.78 -0.38
C LEU A 138 -4.70 -4.00 -0.06
N GLN A 139 -3.83 -3.24 -0.71
CA GLN A 139 -2.41 -3.24 -0.42
C GLN A 139 -2.03 -1.90 0.22
N LEU A 140 -1.59 -1.96 1.46
CA LEU A 140 -0.92 -0.84 2.12
C LEU A 140 0.55 -0.84 1.68
N ILE A 141 1.03 0.26 1.12
CA ILE A 141 2.40 0.43 0.63
C ILE A 141 3.04 1.57 1.41
N VAL A 142 4.12 1.29 2.13
CA VAL A 142 4.85 2.28 2.93
C VAL A 142 6.26 2.48 2.33
N PRO A 143 6.56 3.66 1.76
CA PRO A 143 7.91 4.00 1.35
C PRO A 143 8.82 4.19 2.57
N TYR A 144 10.00 3.60 2.53
CA TYR A 144 11.02 3.75 3.55
C TYR A 144 12.35 4.13 2.90
N ARG A 145 12.89 5.27 3.30
CA ARG A 145 14.14 5.80 2.74
C ARG A 145 15.27 5.68 3.74
N PHE A 146 16.21 4.78 3.45
CA PHE A 146 17.45 4.72 4.22
C PHE A 146 18.45 5.78 3.74
N TRP A 147 18.39 6.97 4.32
CA TRP A 147 19.34 8.08 4.10
C TRP A 147 19.68 8.36 2.62
N PHE A 148 20.76 7.79 2.09
CA PHE A 148 21.26 7.99 0.72
C PHE A 148 20.96 6.82 -0.25
N PHE A 149 20.22 5.81 0.19
CA PHE A 149 19.80 4.68 -0.65
C PHE A 149 18.48 4.96 -1.39
N PRO A 150 18.17 4.14 -2.42
CA PRO A 150 16.85 4.10 -3.03
C PRO A 150 15.75 3.91 -1.99
N VAL A 151 14.54 4.35 -2.32
CA VAL A 151 13.35 4.08 -1.51
C VAL A 151 13.03 2.59 -1.59
N PHE A 152 12.87 1.97 -0.44
CA PHE A 152 12.34 0.62 -0.32
C PHE A 152 10.86 0.71 -0.01
N TYR A 153 10.07 -0.19 -0.58
CA TYR A 153 8.64 -0.22 -0.36
C TYR A 153 8.29 -1.48 0.43
N TYR A 154 7.68 -1.29 1.59
CA TYR A 154 7.15 -2.37 2.39
C TYR A 154 5.65 -2.44 2.16
N THR A 155 5.11 -3.66 2.07
CA THR A 155 3.68 -3.83 1.77
C THR A 155 3.00 -4.82 2.69
N THR A 156 1.79 -4.49 3.11
CA THR A 156 0.87 -5.42 3.77
C THR A 156 -0.37 -5.59 2.90
N HIS A 157 -0.77 -6.83 2.67
CA HIS A 157 -1.87 -7.18 1.78
C HIS A 157 -3.07 -7.71 2.57
N TYR A 158 -4.25 -7.19 2.26
CA TYR A 158 -5.54 -7.54 2.85
C TYR A 158 -6.51 -7.96 1.76
N THR A 159 -7.39 -8.89 2.11
CA THR A 159 -8.51 -9.30 1.28
C THR A 159 -9.79 -9.05 2.05
N PHE A 160 -10.78 -8.44 1.41
CA PHE A 160 -12.09 -8.18 2.01
C PHE A 160 -13.21 -8.45 1.02
N TYR A 161 -14.39 -8.70 1.57
CA TYR A 161 -15.57 -9.08 0.79
C TYR A 161 -16.61 -7.99 0.89
N VAL A 162 -17.21 -7.67 -0.24
CA VAL A 162 -18.36 -6.77 -0.32
C VAL A 162 -19.58 -7.62 -0.61
N GLU A 163 -20.51 -7.65 0.35
CA GLU A 163 -21.80 -8.31 0.18
C GLU A 163 -22.70 -7.48 -0.73
N PRO A 164 -23.49 -8.12 -1.60
CA PRO A 164 -24.47 -7.43 -2.42
C PRO A 164 -25.55 -6.78 -1.54
N LEU A 165 -25.98 -5.58 -1.92
CA LEU A 165 -27.08 -4.88 -1.28
C LEU A 165 -28.38 -5.66 -1.54
N ILE A 166 -29.06 -6.11 -0.46
CA ILE A 166 -30.36 -6.81 -0.48
C ILE A 166 -31.49 -5.81 -0.33
#